data_AF-A0A0F9MM00-F1
#
_entry.id   AF-A0A0F9MM00-F1
#
_cell.length_a   1.000
_cell.length_b   1.000
_cell.length_c   1.000
_cell.angle_alpha   90.00
_cell.angle_beta   90.00
_cell.angle_gamma   90.00
#
_symmetry.space_group_name_H-M   'P 1'
#
loop_
_entity.id
_entity.type
_entity.pdbx_description
1 polymer ?
#
loop_
_entity_poly.entity_id
_entity_poly.type
_entity_poly.pdbx_seq_one_letter_code
_entity_poly.pdbx_strand_id
1 'polypeptide(L)'
;AFHQLTEERLVISAEALGDAMKKILYSHAFALQRTQFNKRLHQYQVIRFPISKKIRELNLMFSALIQYARQMDEHPELADSKLMAANAMGLKISSTELGFESSIHCFRTLGGRGFTRQYANEIGLLDPYCMIPIQNLSE
;
A
#
# COMPACT_ATOMS: atom_id res chain seq x y z
N ALA A 1 -2.86 -28.08 -8.61
CA ALA A 1 -1.60 -27.36 -8.32
C ALA A 1 -1.80 -25.84 -8.14
N PHE A 2 -2.56 -25.11 -8.98
CA PHE A 2 -2.62 -23.63 -8.93
C PHE A 2 -3.30 -22.97 -7.69
N HIS A 3 -3.93 -23.76 -6.82
CA HIS A 3 -4.70 -23.33 -5.63
C HIS A 3 -3.84 -23.25 -4.36
N GLN A 4 -2.60 -23.75 -4.39
CA GLN A 4 -1.70 -23.87 -3.22
C GLN A 4 -1.17 -22.55 -2.66
N LEU A 5 -1.63 -21.39 -3.15
CA LEU A 5 -1.08 -20.08 -2.76
C LEU A 5 -2.17 -19.07 -2.36
N THR A 6 -3.38 -19.54 -2.04
CA THR A 6 -4.51 -18.67 -1.72
C THR A 6 -4.23 -17.86 -0.45
N GLU A 7 -3.74 -18.51 0.60
CA GLU A 7 -3.43 -17.89 1.90
C GLU A 7 -2.28 -16.89 1.76
N GLU A 8 -1.19 -17.27 1.10
CA GLU A 8 -0.01 -16.43 0.90
C GLU A 8 -0.35 -15.18 0.10
N ARG A 9 -1.26 -15.28 -0.87
CA ARG A 9 -1.75 -14.11 -1.63
C ARG A 9 -2.52 -13.15 -0.73
N LEU A 10 -3.33 -13.64 0.21
CA LEU A 10 -4.01 -12.77 1.18
C LEU A 10 -3.03 -12.13 2.15
N VAL A 11 -2.00 -12.86 2.61
CA VAL A 11 -0.93 -12.31 3.46
C VAL A 11 -0.18 -11.19 2.72
N ILE A 12 0.27 -11.43 1.50
CA ILE A 12 0.91 -10.40 0.65
C ILE A 12 -0.03 -9.20 0.45
N SER A 13 -1.33 -9.45 0.28
CA SER A 13 -2.31 -8.37 0.15
C SER A 13 -2.39 -7.53 1.41
N ALA A 14 -2.40 -8.16 2.58
CA ALA A 14 -2.42 -7.49 3.87
C ALA A 14 -1.16 -6.62 4.08
N GLU A 15 0.01 -7.16 3.77
CA GLU A 15 1.29 -6.43 3.83
C GLU A 15 1.27 -5.21 2.90
N ALA A 16 0.89 -5.40 1.63
CA ALA A 16 0.84 -4.31 0.65
C ALA A 16 -0.17 -3.21 1.03
N LEU A 17 -1.30 -3.57 1.64
CA LEU A 17 -2.29 -2.60 2.13
C LEU A 17 -1.78 -1.84 3.36
N GLY A 18 -1.14 -2.52 4.31
CA GLY A 18 -0.50 -1.87 5.46
C GLY A 18 0.61 -0.92 5.03
N ASP A 19 1.36 -1.32 4.00
CA ASP A 19 2.40 -0.49 3.39
C ASP A 19 1.80 0.76 2.70
N ALA A 20 0.74 0.58 1.90
CA ALA A 20 0.00 1.68 1.31
C ALA A 20 -0.53 2.65 2.38
N MET A 21 -1.11 2.14 3.46
CA MET A 21 -1.60 2.93 4.60
C MET A 21 -0.50 3.82 5.17
N LYS A 22 0.68 3.26 5.44
CA LYS A 22 1.84 3.99 5.95
C LYS A 22 2.20 5.13 5.00
N LYS A 23 2.38 4.84 3.70
CA LYS A 23 2.75 5.86 2.70
C LYS A 23 1.71 6.96 2.57
N ILE A 24 0.43 6.62 2.54
CA ILE A 24 -0.68 7.59 2.49
C ILE A 24 -0.65 8.50 3.73
N LEU A 25 -0.48 7.92 4.92
CA LEU A 25 -0.41 8.66 6.18
C LEU A 25 0.77 9.64 6.21
N TYR A 26 1.97 9.17 5.86
CA TYR A 26 3.16 10.04 5.79
C TYR A 26 2.99 11.17 4.77
N SER A 27 2.42 10.87 3.60
CA SER A 27 2.12 11.88 2.57
C SER A 27 1.20 12.97 3.12
N HIS A 28 0.11 12.56 3.77
CA HIS A 28 -0.87 13.48 4.32
C HIS A 28 -0.31 14.31 5.49
N ALA A 29 0.37 13.66 6.44
CA ALA A 29 0.99 14.31 7.58
C ALA A 29 2.02 15.37 7.13
N PHE A 30 2.87 15.02 6.17
CA PHE A 30 3.82 15.98 5.60
C PHE A 30 3.10 17.13 4.90
N ALA A 31 2.06 16.83 4.12
CA ALA A 31 1.31 17.85 3.39
C ALA A 31 0.56 18.85 4.30
N LEU A 32 0.18 18.43 5.51
CA LEU A 32 -0.44 19.28 6.53
C LEU A 32 0.55 20.27 7.17
N GLN A 33 1.83 19.89 7.26
CA GLN A 33 2.85 20.68 7.95
C GLN A 33 3.65 21.56 6.97
N ARG A 34 3.91 21.06 5.76
CA ARG A 34 4.74 21.74 4.77
C ARG A 34 4.00 22.89 4.11
N THR A 35 4.63 24.06 4.07
CA THR A 35 4.14 25.26 3.37
C THR A 35 5.02 25.57 2.15
N GLN A 36 4.38 25.87 1.02
CA GLN A 36 5.01 26.46 -0.17
C GLN A 36 4.05 27.46 -0.82
N PHE A 37 4.58 28.49 -1.46
CA PHE A 37 3.79 29.57 -2.09
C PHE A 37 2.67 30.09 -1.17
N ASN A 38 3.01 30.29 0.11
CA ASN A 38 2.13 30.78 1.18
C ASN A 38 0.89 29.92 1.49
N LYS A 39 0.89 28.65 1.08
CA LYS A 39 -0.18 27.69 1.42
C LYS A 39 0.43 26.37 1.87
N ARG A 40 -0.31 25.65 2.73
CA ARG A 40 0.06 24.28 3.08
C ARG A 40 -0.14 23.37 1.87
N LEU A 41 0.70 22.36 1.74
CA LEU A 41 0.65 21.48 0.57
C LEU A 41 -0.73 20.79 0.40
N HIS A 42 -1.39 20.43 1.50
CA HIS A 42 -2.73 19.80 1.47
C HIS A 42 -3.81 20.69 0.82
N GLN A 43 -3.58 22.00 0.70
CA GLN A 43 -4.52 22.93 0.06
C GLN A 43 -4.46 22.87 -1.46
N TYR A 44 -3.39 22.28 -2.03
CA TYR A 44 -3.28 22.06 -3.47
C TYR A 44 -3.96 20.76 -3.88
N GLN A 45 -4.85 20.86 -4.86
CA GLN A 45 -5.59 19.73 -5.39
C GLN A 45 -4.66 18.65 -5.98
N VAL A 46 -3.54 19.05 -6.59
CA VAL A 46 -2.54 18.13 -7.14
C VAL A 46 -1.92 17.21 -6.08
N ILE A 47 -1.92 17.61 -4.81
CA ILE A 47 -1.48 16.78 -3.67
C ILE A 47 -2.68 16.06 -3.04
N ARG A 48 -3.76 16.78 -2.78
CA ARG A 48 -4.92 16.26 -2.04
C ARG A 48 -5.70 15.19 -2.78
N PHE A 49 -5.94 15.37 -4.08
CA PHE A 49 -6.79 14.47 -4.86
C PHE A 49 -6.17 13.08 -5.04
N PRO A 50 -4.87 12.93 -5.36
CA PRO A 50 -4.23 11.61 -5.38
C PRO A 50 -4.34 10.89 -4.04
N ILE A 51 -4.00 11.55 -2.93
CA ILE A 51 -4.09 10.96 -1.58
C ILE A 51 -5.53 10.49 -1.30
N SER A 52 -6.52 11.33 -1.59
CA SER A 52 -7.94 10.99 -1.37
C SER A 52 -8.40 9.81 -2.23
N LYS A 53 -7.95 9.73 -3.48
CA LYS A 53 -8.24 8.61 -4.39
C LYS A 53 -7.66 7.31 -3.84
N LYS A 54 -6.41 7.32 -3.36
CA LYS A 54 -5.75 6.15 -2.78
C LYS A 54 -6.43 5.68 -1.50
N ILE A 55 -6.88 6.57 -0.61
CA ILE A 55 -7.66 6.22 0.59
C ILE A 55 -8.95 5.47 0.22
N ARG A 56 -9.66 5.92 -0.82
CA ARG A 56 -10.88 5.24 -1.26
C ARG A 56 -10.61 3.83 -1.77
N GLU A 57 -9.57 3.66 -2.59
CA GLU A 57 -9.15 2.36 -3.11
C GLU A 57 -8.69 1.43 -1.98
N LEU A 58 -7.91 1.95 -1.03
CA LEU A 58 -7.49 1.25 0.17
C LEU A 58 -8.68 0.69 0.95
N ASN A 59 -9.69 1.52 1.23
CA ASN A 59 -10.86 1.09 2.01
C ASN A 59 -11.62 -0.06 1.33
N LEU A 60 -11.74 0.00 -0.01
CA LEU A 60 -12.38 -1.05 -0.79
C LEU A 60 -11.60 -2.37 -0.68
N MET A 61 -10.29 -2.32 -0.92
CA MET A 61 -9.43 -3.51 -0.89
C MET A 61 -9.28 -4.07 0.52
N PHE A 62 -9.21 -3.22 1.54
CA PHE A 62 -9.18 -3.62 2.94
C PHE A 62 -10.47 -4.33 3.34
N SER A 63 -11.63 -3.83 2.89
CA SER A 63 -12.91 -4.50 3.12
C SER A 63 -12.95 -5.89 2.47
N ALA A 64 -12.45 -6.02 1.24
CA ALA A 64 -12.34 -7.30 0.54
C ALA A 64 -11.38 -8.26 1.26
N LEU A 65 -10.21 -7.78 1.72
CA LEU A 65 -9.25 -8.58 2.49
C LEU A 65 -9.91 -9.19 3.73
N ILE A 66 -10.54 -8.35 4.55
CA ILE A 66 -11.18 -8.79 5.80
C ILE A 66 -12.33 -9.77 5.49
N GLN A 67 -13.09 -9.52 4.42
CA GLN A 67 -14.15 -10.42 4.00
C GLN A 67 -13.60 -11.80 3.59
N TYR A 68 -12.56 -11.84 2.77
CA TYR A 68 -11.97 -13.10 2.30
C TYR A 68 -11.30 -13.87 3.44
N ALA A 69 -10.57 -13.18 4.32
CA ALA A 69 -9.98 -13.78 5.50
C ALA A 69 -11.05 -14.42 6.40
N ARG A 70 -12.12 -13.68 6.72
CA ARG A 70 -13.25 -14.21 7.50
C ARG A 70 -13.92 -15.42 6.85
N GLN A 71 -14.15 -15.36 5.55
CA GLN A 71 -14.73 -16.48 4.81
C GLN A 71 -13.83 -17.72 4.88
N MET A 72 -12.51 -17.54 4.81
CA MET A 72 -11.57 -18.65 4.94
C MET A 72 -11.49 -19.19 6.37
N ASP A 73 -11.59 -18.33 7.38
CA ASP A 73 -11.65 -18.77 8.78
C ASP A 73 -12.93 -19.57 9.08
N GLU A 74 -14.08 -19.15 8.54
CA GLU A 74 -15.37 -19.83 8.69
C GLU A 74 -15.46 -21.12 7.85
N HIS A 75 -14.82 -21.12 6.67
CA HIS A 75 -14.85 -22.19 5.69
C HIS A 75 -13.44 -22.53 5.16
N PRO A 76 -12.63 -23.28 5.93
CA PRO A 76 -11.25 -23.62 5.55
C PRO A 76 -11.13 -24.34 4.20
N GLU A 77 -12.16 -25.06 3.76
CA GLU A 77 -12.21 -25.73 2.45
C GLU A 77 -12.13 -24.75 1.27
N LEU A 78 -12.41 -23.46 1.50
CA LEU A 78 -12.26 -22.41 0.48
C LEU A 78 -10.81 -22.17 0.09
N ALA A 79 -9.82 -22.58 0.91
CA ALA A 79 -8.40 -22.43 0.56
C ALA A 79 -8.06 -23.13 -0.78
N ASP A 80 -8.69 -24.28 -1.04
CA ASP A 80 -8.54 -25.05 -2.28
C ASP A 80 -9.52 -24.64 -3.40
N SER A 81 -10.43 -23.71 -3.12
CA SER A 81 -11.44 -23.26 -4.08
C SER A 81 -10.82 -22.45 -5.22
N LYS A 82 -11.17 -22.81 -6.46
CA LYS A 82 -10.82 -22.02 -7.66
C LYS A 82 -11.29 -20.57 -7.57
N LEU A 83 -12.48 -20.36 -7.01
CA LEU A 83 -13.05 -19.02 -6.90
C LEU A 83 -12.28 -18.18 -5.88
N MET A 84 -11.97 -18.74 -4.71
CA MET A 84 -11.19 -18.02 -3.70
C MET A 84 -9.76 -17.76 -4.18
N ALA A 85 -9.12 -18.72 -4.85
CA ALA A 85 -7.80 -18.54 -5.44
C ALA A 85 -7.77 -17.38 -6.45
N ALA A 86 -8.81 -17.23 -7.29
CA ALA A 86 -8.95 -16.11 -8.23
C ALA A 86 -9.18 -14.78 -7.51
N ASN A 87 -10.04 -14.76 -6.48
CA ASN A 87 -10.32 -13.57 -5.67
C ASN A 87 -9.06 -13.09 -4.94
N ALA A 88 -8.34 -13.99 -4.28
CA ALA A 88 -7.08 -13.70 -3.58
C ALA A 88 -6.00 -13.19 -4.55
N MET A 89 -5.92 -13.76 -5.77
CA MET A 89 -5.00 -13.27 -6.80
C MET A 89 -5.35 -11.85 -7.26
N GLY A 90 -6.63 -11.59 -7.54
CA GLY A 90 -7.09 -10.26 -7.95
C GLY A 90 -6.85 -9.21 -6.86
N LEU A 91 -7.10 -9.57 -5.59
CA LEU A 91 -6.81 -8.71 -4.46
C LEU A 91 -5.31 -8.43 -4.34
N LYS A 92 -4.47 -9.47 -4.38
CA LYS A 92 -3.00 -9.35 -4.32
C LYS A 92 -2.48 -8.38 -5.35
N ILE A 93 -2.87 -8.53 -6.63
CA ILE A 93 -2.40 -7.64 -7.69
C ILE A 93 -2.81 -6.20 -7.37
N SER A 94 -4.10 -6.00 -7.10
CA SER A 94 -4.68 -4.69 -6.82
C SER A 94 -4.02 -4.00 -5.62
N SER A 95 -3.78 -4.72 -4.52
CA SER A 95 -3.16 -4.18 -3.32
C SER A 95 -1.67 -3.86 -3.54
N THR A 96 -0.94 -4.69 -4.29
CA THR A 96 0.47 -4.42 -4.60
C THR A 96 0.63 -3.20 -5.51
N GLU A 97 -0.23 -3.03 -6.50
CA GLU A 97 -0.29 -1.82 -7.33
C GLU A 97 -0.64 -0.58 -6.50
N LEU A 98 -1.58 -0.70 -5.56
CA LEU A 98 -1.93 0.37 -4.65
C LEU A 98 -0.74 0.77 -3.75
N GLY A 99 0.01 -0.18 -3.20
CA GLY A 99 1.22 0.07 -2.41
C GLY A 99 2.30 0.80 -3.22
N PHE A 100 2.50 0.36 -4.46
CA PHE A 100 3.42 0.98 -5.41
C PHE A 100 3.05 2.44 -5.73
N GLU A 101 1.80 2.67 -6.15
CA GLU A 101 1.30 4.01 -6.48
C GLU A 101 1.31 4.94 -5.26
N SER A 102 0.96 4.42 -4.08
CA SER A 102 1.02 5.17 -2.83
C SER A 102 2.45 5.62 -2.51
N SER A 103 3.45 4.81 -2.84
CA SER A 103 4.87 5.15 -2.65
C SER A 103 5.34 6.22 -3.62
N ILE A 104 4.95 6.13 -4.89
CA ILE A 104 5.23 7.17 -5.88
C ILE A 104 4.59 8.51 -5.44
N HIS A 105 3.35 8.48 -4.96
CA HIS A 105 2.67 9.69 -4.47
C HIS A 105 3.31 10.26 -3.20
N CYS A 106 3.75 9.39 -2.28
CA CYS A 106 4.48 9.80 -1.09
C CYS A 106 5.79 10.48 -1.45
N PHE A 107 6.56 9.85 -2.32
CA PHE A 107 7.79 10.41 -2.86
C PHE A 107 7.58 11.79 -3.49
N ARG A 108 6.59 11.92 -4.39
CA ARG A 108 6.24 13.20 -5.04
C ARG A 108 5.83 14.27 -4.03
N THR A 109 5.09 13.89 -2.98
CA THR A 109 4.63 14.83 -1.93
C THR A 109 5.80 15.32 -1.06
N LEU A 110 6.77 14.46 -0.77
CA LEU A 110 7.99 14.80 -0.01
C LEU A 110 8.99 15.63 -0.84
N GLY A 111 8.91 15.54 -2.17
CA GLY A 111 9.85 16.19 -3.09
C GLY A 111 11.28 15.71 -2.85
N GLY A 112 12.24 16.63 -2.85
CA GLY A 112 13.66 16.30 -2.65
C GLY A 112 13.96 15.54 -1.34
N ARG A 113 13.12 15.65 -0.30
CA ARG A 113 13.29 14.88 0.94
C ARG A 113 13.11 13.38 0.71
N GLY A 114 12.21 12.99 -0.19
CA GLY A 114 11.99 11.59 -0.55
C GLY A 114 13.20 10.90 -1.18
N PHE A 115 14.19 11.66 -1.68
CA PHE A 115 15.45 11.13 -2.19
C PHE A 115 16.52 10.92 -1.12
N THR A 116 16.33 11.47 0.08
CA THR A 116 17.32 11.35 1.15
C THR A 116 17.12 10.05 1.91
N ARG A 117 18.21 9.31 2.18
CA ARG A 117 18.16 8.02 2.89
C ARG A 117 17.43 8.10 4.24
N GLN A 118 17.58 9.22 4.95
CA GLN A 118 16.92 9.46 6.23
C GLN A 118 15.40 9.28 6.14
N TYR A 119 14.77 9.80 5.08
CA TYR A 119 13.31 9.70 4.91
C TYR A 119 12.93 8.46 4.10
N ALA A 120 13.70 8.14 3.06
CA ALA A 120 13.40 7.01 2.17
C ALA A 120 13.41 5.67 2.91
N ASN A 121 14.39 5.45 3.80
CA ASN A 121 14.53 4.21 4.54
C ASN A 121 13.51 4.11 5.67
N GLU A 122 13.26 5.20 6.41
CA GLU A 122 12.28 5.20 7.50
C GLU A 122 10.86 4.93 7.00
N ILE A 123 10.51 5.53 5.86
CA ILE A 123 9.18 5.36 5.24
C ILE A 123 9.10 4.03 4.48
N GLY A 124 10.23 3.49 4.00
CA GLY A 124 10.27 2.30 3.15
C GLY A 124 9.83 2.62 1.72
N LEU A 125 10.23 3.77 1.17
CA LEU A 125 9.71 4.28 -0.12
C LEU A 125 9.98 3.34 -1.31
N LEU A 126 10.99 2.49 -1.21
CA LEU A 126 11.37 1.53 -2.24
C LEU A 126 10.87 0.11 -1.95
N ASP A 127 10.35 -0.15 -0.75
CA ASP A 127 9.89 -1.47 -0.33
C ASP A 127 8.82 -2.07 -1.28
N PRO A 128 7.87 -1.33 -1.86
CA PRO A 128 6.88 -1.95 -2.76
C PRO A 128 7.43 -2.37 -4.12
N TYR A 129 8.69 -2.04 -4.47
CA TYR A 129 9.32 -2.54 -5.69
C TYR A 129 9.75 -4.01 -5.56
N CYS A 130 10.21 -4.40 -4.37
CA CYS A 130 10.79 -5.73 -4.15
C CYS A 130 10.16 -6.49 -2.97
N MET A 131 9.36 -5.83 -2.12
CA MET A 131 8.86 -6.33 -0.83
C MET A 131 9.99 -6.93 0.05
N ILE A 132 11.22 -6.41 -0.10
CA ILE A 132 12.38 -6.81 0.70
C ILE A 132 12.78 -5.58 1.52
N PRO A 133 12.88 -5.68 2.85
CA PRO A 133 13.36 -4.58 3.66
C PRO A 133 14.78 -4.21 3.24
N ILE A 134 14.98 -2.97 2.80
CA ILE A 134 16.30 -2.39 2.47
C ILE A 134 17.04 -2.05 3.78
N GLN A 135 17.04 -2.97 4.74
CA GLN A 135 17.79 -2.84 5.98
C GLN A 135 19.22 -3.40 5.82
N ASN A 136 19.48 -4.16 4.76
CA ASN A 136 20.77 -4.85 4.52
C ASN A 136 21.63 -4.26 3.39
N LEU A 137 21.32 -3.07 2.85
CA LEU A 137 22.23 -2.39 1.90
C LEU A 137 23.23 -1.45 2.60
N SER A 138 23.71 -1.87 3.78
CA SER A 138 24.91 -1.30 4.39
C SER A 138 26.12 -2.10 3.92
N GLU A 139 26.47 -1.93 2.64
CA GLU A 139 27.80 -2.06 2.04
C GLU A 139 27.74 -1.56 0.59
#